data_AF-A0A2E4YW57-F1
#
_entry.id   AF-A0A2E4YW57-F1
#
_cell.length_a   1.000
_cell.length_b   1.000
_cell.length_c   1.000
_cell.angle_alpha   90.00
_cell.angle_beta   90.00
_cell.angle_gamma   90.00
#
_symmetry.space_group_name_H-M   'P 1'
#
loop_
_entity.id
_entity.type
_entity.pdbx_description
1 polymer ?
#
loop_
_entity_poly.entity_id
_entity_poly.type
_entity_poly.pdbx_seq_one_letter_code
_entity_poly.pdbx_strand_id
1 'polypeptide(L)'
;MSMPKGYKSENGYATVVKSGGMSYKDIAEEMTRRGFKMKHSAARNILLEAMKKLAVGVCELYDMSDTDIMKVASDPRFQECVASYLEEESMI
;
A
#
# COMPACT_ATOMS: atom_id res chain seq x y z
N MET A 1 -5.00 -26.45 -20.82
CA MET A 1 -5.40 -26.58 -19.41
C MET A 1 -5.88 -25.22 -18.94
N SER A 2 -7.11 -25.11 -18.42
CA SER A 2 -7.67 -23.83 -17.94
C SER A 2 -6.93 -23.37 -16.68
N MET A 3 -6.44 -22.14 -16.70
CA MET A 3 -5.82 -21.48 -15.56
C MET A 3 -6.79 -21.41 -14.37
N PRO A 4 -6.34 -21.59 -13.11
CA PRO A 4 -7.20 -21.40 -11.95
C PRO A 4 -7.74 -19.97 -11.90
N LYS A 5 -9.06 -19.82 -11.72
CA LYS A 5 -9.70 -18.51 -11.55
C LYS A 5 -9.03 -17.79 -10.38
N GLY A 6 -8.61 -16.56 -10.64
CA GLY A 6 -7.82 -15.73 -9.73
C GLY A 6 -8.40 -15.67 -8.32
N TYR A 7 -7.50 -15.73 -7.35
CA TYR A 7 -7.78 -15.39 -5.95
C TYR A 7 -8.34 -13.97 -5.88
N LYS A 8 -9.64 -13.85 -5.62
CA LYS A 8 -10.25 -12.58 -5.20
C LYS A 8 -9.96 -12.44 -3.72
N SER A 9 -9.03 -11.55 -3.37
CA SER A 9 -8.90 -11.06 -2.00
C SER A 9 -10.27 -10.51 -1.57
N GLU A 10 -10.86 -11.06 -0.51
CA GLU A 10 -12.15 -10.62 0.04
C GLU A 10 -12.09 -9.16 0.52
N ASN A 11 -10.89 -8.68 0.82
CA ASN A 11 -10.61 -7.27 1.10
C ASN A 11 -9.91 -6.69 -0.13
N GLY A 12 -10.60 -5.82 -0.87
CA GLY A 12 -9.93 -5.00 -1.90
C GLY A 12 -8.75 -4.24 -1.30
N TYR A 13 -7.80 -3.84 -2.15
CA TYR A 13 -6.78 -2.87 -1.75
C TYR A 13 -7.50 -1.61 -1.21
N ALA A 14 -7.00 -1.02 -0.11
CA ALA A 14 -7.32 0.37 0.28
C ALA A 14 -6.83 1.30 -0.81
N THR A 15 -7.54 1.32 -1.92
CA THR A 15 -7.32 2.29 -2.96
C THR A 15 -8.71 2.72 -3.36
N VAL A 16 -8.96 4.02 -3.19
CA VAL A 16 -9.98 4.83 -3.87
C VAL A 16 -11.22 5.26 -3.06
N VAL A 17 -11.75 4.55 -2.05
CA VAL A 17 -13.17 4.83 -1.66
C VAL A 17 -13.39 5.89 -0.57
N LYS A 18 -12.43 6.20 0.33
CA LYS A 18 -12.69 7.17 1.43
C LYS A 18 -11.81 8.41 1.48
N SER A 19 -10.51 8.32 1.18
CA SER A 19 -9.55 9.42 1.43
C SER A 19 -9.12 10.21 0.19
N GLY A 20 -9.69 9.94 -0.99
CA GLY A 20 -9.36 10.73 -2.21
C GLY A 20 -7.95 10.52 -2.78
N GLY A 21 -7.23 9.46 -2.36
CA GLY A 21 -5.88 9.16 -2.85
C GLY A 21 -5.80 8.73 -4.31
N MET A 22 -4.59 8.83 -4.90
CA MET A 22 -4.29 8.39 -6.27
C MET A 22 -4.33 6.87 -6.42
N SER A 23 -4.82 6.37 -7.56
CA SER A 23 -4.67 4.96 -7.90
C SER A 23 -3.22 4.62 -8.27
N TYR A 24 -2.85 3.32 -8.25
CA TYR A 24 -1.52 2.89 -8.71
C TYR A 24 -1.22 3.27 -10.16
N LYS A 25 -2.26 3.41 -10.99
CA LYS A 25 -2.12 3.87 -12.37
C LYS A 25 -1.76 5.36 -12.38
N ASP A 26 -2.47 6.17 -11.60
CA ASP A 26 -2.23 7.61 -11.51
C ASP A 26 -0.82 7.90 -10.96
N ILE A 27 -0.40 7.15 -9.93
CA ILE A 27 0.96 7.24 -9.37
C ILE A 27 2.00 6.92 -10.46
N ALA A 28 1.82 5.84 -11.21
CA ALA A 28 2.76 5.45 -12.26
C ALA A 28 2.83 6.48 -13.40
N GLU A 29 1.70 7.07 -13.78
CA GLU A 29 1.62 8.13 -14.79
C GLU A 29 2.29 9.43 -14.32
N GLU A 30 2.02 9.86 -13.09
CA GLU A 30 2.64 11.04 -12.47
C GLU A 30 4.16 10.87 -12.36
N MET A 31 4.62 9.72 -11.86
CA MET A 31 6.05 9.43 -11.75
C MET A 31 6.72 9.41 -13.13
N THR A 32 6.07 8.81 -14.13
CA THR A 32 6.58 8.82 -15.51
C THR A 32 6.65 10.24 -16.08
N ARG A 33 5.64 11.08 -15.81
CA ARG A 33 5.60 12.49 -16.22
C ARG A 33 6.76 13.30 -15.61
N ARG A 34 7.16 12.96 -14.38
CA ARG A 34 8.32 13.56 -13.68
C ARG A 34 9.68 13.00 -14.13
N GLY A 35 9.70 12.13 -15.15
CA GLY A 35 10.92 11.52 -15.70
C GLY A 35 11.28 10.17 -15.10
N PHE A 36 10.53 9.67 -14.11
CA PHE A 36 10.74 8.37 -13.50
C PHE A 36 9.84 7.32 -14.15
N LYS A 37 10.33 6.69 -15.23
CA LYS A 37 9.56 5.67 -15.96
C LYS A 37 9.07 4.56 -15.02
N MET A 38 7.76 4.50 -14.81
CA MET A 38 7.15 3.62 -13.82
C MET A 38 5.92 2.91 -14.41
N LYS A 39 5.77 1.62 -14.09
CA LYS A 39 4.55 0.84 -14.41
C LYS A 39 3.66 0.75 -13.17
N HIS A 40 2.35 0.53 -13.36
CA HIS A 40 1.39 0.38 -12.26
C HIS A 40 1.84 -0.65 -11.20
N SER A 41 2.42 -1.78 -11.63
CA SER A 41 2.92 -2.82 -10.73
C SER A 41 4.14 -2.37 -9.92
N ALA A 42 4.99 -1.53 -10.50
CA ALA A 42 6.13 -0.95 -9.79
C ALA A 42 5.66 0.04 -8.72
N ALA A 43 4.65 0.87 -9.02
CA ALA A 43 4.04 1.77 -8.04
C ALA A 43 3.51 0.99 -6.83
N ARG A 44 2.74 -0.09 -7.07
CA ARG A 44 2.23 -0.96 -6.00
C ARG A 44 3.36 -1.58 -5.17
N ASN A 45 4.39 -2.11 -5.83
CA ASN A 45 5.48 -2.78 -5.13
C ASN A 45 6.26 -1.80 -4.26
N ILE A 46 6.59 -0.61 -4.78
CA ILE A 46 7.28 0.41 -4.01
C ILE A 46 6.45 0.85 -2.81
N LEU A 47 5.13 1.05 -2.98
CA LEU A 47 4.24 1.38 -1.86
C LEU A 47 4.25 0.28 -0.80
N LEU A 48 4.11 -0.99 -1.20
CA LEU A 48 4.10 -2.10 -0.24
C LEU A 48 5.45 -2.26 0.47
N GLU A 49 6.58 -2.05 -0.21
CA GLU A 49 7.89 -2.05 0.44
C GLU A 49 8.02 -0.91 1.45
N ALA A 50 7.45 0.27 1.18
CA ALA A 50 7.38 1.34 2.15
C ALA A 50 6.49 0.97 3.36
N MET A 51 5.30 0.40 3.11
CA MET A 51 4.39 -0.03 4.17
C MET A 51 4.99 -1.13 5.06
N LYS A 52 5.76 -2.06 4.48
CA LYS A 52 6.49 -3.08 5.26
C LYS A 52 7.45 -2.45 6.27
N LYS A 53 8.19 -1.42 5.88
CA LYS A 53 9.14 -0.73 6.78
C LYS A 53 8.42 -0.11 7.98
N LEU A 54 7.21 0.40 7.78
CA LEU A 54 6.37 0.93 8.86
C LEU A 54 5.76 -0.20 9.71
N ALA A 55 5.30 -1.27 9.05
CA ALA A 55 4.69 -2.42 9.71
C ALA A 55 5.65 -3.17 10.63
N VAL A 56 6.97 -3.16 10.36
CA VAL A 56 7.99 -3.73 11.25
C VAL A 56 7.84 -3.19 12.67
N GLY A 57 7.78 -1.87 12.85
CA GLY A 57 7.67 -1.28 14.19
C GLY A 57 6.36 -1.63 14.91
N VAL A 58 5.27 -1.81 14.16
CA VAL A 58 3.99 -2.29 14.72
C VAL A 58 4.10 -3.74 15.14
N CYS A 59 4.67 -4.60 14.29
CA CYS A 59 4.86 -6.00 14.62
C CYS A 59 5.77 -6.19 15.83
N GLU A 60 6.85 -5.41 15.93
CA GLU A 60 7.73 -5.39 17.11
C GLU A 60 6.99 -4.95 18.37
N LEU A 61 6.15 -3.91 18.29
CA LEU A 61 5.39 -3.40 19.44
C LEU A 61 4.38 -4.42 20.02
N TYR A 62 3.82 -5.26 19.16
CA TYR A 62 2.81 -6.26 19.53
C TYR A 62 3.35 -7.70 19.57
N ASP A 63 4.67 -7.89 19.61
CA ASP A 63 5.34 -9.20 19.63
C ASP A 63 4.85 -10.16 18.50
N MET A 64 4.59 -9.60 17.31
CA MET A 64 4.14 -10.35 16.15
C MET A 64 5.32 -10.95 15.37
N SER A 65 5.04 -11.97 14.57
CA SER A 65 6.08 -12.63 13.77
C SER A 65 6.40 -11.86 12.48
N ASP A 66 7.57 -12.12 11.90
CA ASP A 66 7.95 -11.59 10.58
C ASP A 66 6.94 -11.95 9.48
N THR A 67 6.24 -13.07 9.63
CA THR A 67 5.21 -13.52 8.68
C THR A 67 3.97 -12.63 8.69
N ASP A 68 3.78 -11.85 9.76
CA ASP A 68 2.67 -10.93 9.92
C ASP A 68 2.96 -9.55 9.34
N ILE A 69 4.24 -9.18 9.15
CA ILE A 69 4.64 -7.90 8.55
C ILE A 69 3.93 -7.67 7.22
N MET A 70 3.93 -8.66 6.34
CA MET A 70 3.26 -8.53 5.03
C MET A 70 1.74 -8.42 5.17
N LYS A 71 1.14 -9.12 6.15
CA LYS A 71 -0.30 -9.05 6.40
C LYS A 71 -0.68 -7.64 6.84
N VAL A 72 0.04 -7.10 7.83
CA VAL A 72 -0.15 -5.73 8.34
C VAL A 72 0.10 -4.69 7.25
N ALA A 73 1.22 -4.78 6.53
CA ALA A 73 1.58 -3.83 5.47
C ALA A 73 0.57 -3.77 4.31
N SER A 74 -0.12 -4.88 4.03
CA SER A 74 -1.15 -4.96 2.98
C SER A 74 -2.56 -4.70 3.49
N ASP A 75 -2.76 -4.56 4.81
CA ASP A 75 -4.06 -4.35 5.42
C ASP A 75 -4.58 -2.94 5.08
N PRO A 76 -5.78 -2.82 4.47
CA PRO A 76 -6.41 -1.55 4.16
C PRO A 76 -6.47 -0.56 5.34
N ARG A 77 -6.74 -1.05 6.55
CA ARG A 77 -6.90 -0.22 7.75
C ARG A 77 -5.56 0.34 8.22
N PHE A 78 -4.50 -0.45 8.08
CA PHE A 78 -3.15 0.00 8.38
C PHE A 78 -2.72 1.09 7.39
N GLN A 79 -2.94 0.88 6.09
CA GLN A 79 -2.62 1.86 5.05
C GLN A 79 -3.42 3.15 5.21
N GLU A 80 -4.71 3.08 5.57
CA GLU A 80 -5.56 4.23 5.88
C GLU A 80 -5.04 5.01 7.10
N CYS A 81 -4.63 4.30 8.16
CA CYS A 81 -4.06 4.92 9.36
C CYS A 81 -2.73 5.63 9.08
N VAL A 82 -1.86 5.04 8.26
CA VAL A 82 -0.63 5.71 7.81
C VAL A 82 -0.97 6.96 7.00
N ALA A 83 -1.95 6.88 6.10
CA ALA A 83 -2.37 8.04 5.31
C ALA A 83 -2.91 9.19 6.18
N SER A 84 -3.70 8.91 7.22
CA SER A 84 -4.21 9.96 8.12
C SER A 84 -3.08 10.68 8.86
N TYR A 85 -2.06 9.97 9.34
CA TYR A 85 -0.91 10.60 9.97
C TYR A 85 -0.11 11.49 9.00
N LEU A 86 0.04 11.07 7.74
CA LEU A 86 0.71 11.87 6.73
C LEU A 86 -0.09 13.14 6.36
N GLU A 87 -1.41 13.06 6.34
CA GLU A 87 -2.28 14.21 6.11
C GLU A 87 -2.20 15.22 7.27
N GLU A 88 -2.22 14.75 8.52
CA GLU A 88 -2.07 15.60 9.72
C GLU A 88 -0.74 16.37 9.73
N GLU A 89 0.38 15.69 9.45
CA GLU A 89 1.72 16.33 9.36
C GLU A 89 1.81 17.34 8.21
N SER A 90 1.06 17.15 7.12
CA SER A 90 1.07 18.06 5.98
C SER A 90 0.29 19.37 6.20
N MET A 91 -0.46 19.46 7.31
CA MET A 91 -1.21 20.66 7.71
C MET A 91 -0.46 21.55 8.71
N ILE A 92 0.80 21.23 9.02
CA ILE A 92 1.71 21.98 9.91
C ILE A 92 2.77 22.70 9.07
#